data_AF-A0A938SU74-F1
#
_entry.id   AF-A0A938SU74-F1
#
_cell.length_a   1.000
_cell.length_b   1.000
_cell.length_c   1.000
_cell.angle_alpha   90.00
_cell.angle_beta   90.00
_cell.angle_gamma   90.00
#
_symmetry.space_group_name_H-M   'P 1'
#
loop_
_entity.id
_entity.type
_entity.pdbx_description
1 polymer ?
#
loop_
_entity_poly.entity_id
_entity_poly.type
_entity_poly.pdbx_seq_one_letter_code
_entity_poly.pdbx_strand_id
1 'polypeptide(L)'
;ANNDNNNASYRQITVGALTSGAYTLTLTGSTFQQKAAIEAWKTSDPTVTQSNADAQGDGRFIVCSKARDLGNGQWRYEYAVHNLNSHRSGRSFSVPVPAGTTVTNVGFKDIDYHSGDPYAATDWTSSVSGGSVTWTGGDYAVSANSNALRFATLYNFWFDANVAPASANATIGLFRPGTTGDPNTVAAAVQAPSAPSNPSDLNHDGIVDGADLGILLGAWGTPAGDINGDATTDGADLGVLLGAWG
;
A
#
# COMPACT_ATOMS: atom_id res chain seq x y z
N ALA A 1 23.22 18.91 1.05
CA ALA A 1 22.42 18.92 2.30
C ALA A 1 21.28 17.95 2.07
N ASN A 2 21.02 17.01 2.98
CA ASN A 2 19.97 15.97 2.84
C ASN A 2 18.57 16.56 3.02
N ASN A 3 18.20 17.57 2.21
CA ASN A 3 16.94 18.29 2.24
C ASN A 3 16.06 18.00 1.00
N ASP A 4 16.41 16.96 0.26
CA ASP A 4 15.65 16.44 -0.86
C ASP A 4 14.27 15.92 -0.42
N ASN A 5 14.18 15.33 0.79
CA ASN A 5 12.95 14.69 1.29
C ASN A 5 11.99 15.62 2.05
N ASN A 6 12.28 16.91 2.18
CA ASN A 6 11.42 17.89 2.86
C ASN A 6 11.02 19.07 1.94
N ASN A 7 11.00 18.82 0.63
CA ASN A 7 10.77 19.81 -0.41
C ASN A 7 9.28 20.03 -0.80
N ALA A 8 8.34 19.38 -0.11
CA ALA A 8 6.90 19.54 -0.32
C ALA A 8 6.23 20.24 0.87
N SER A 9 5.08 20.87 0.64
CA SER A 9 4.22 21.45 1.68
C SER A 9 2.77 21.37 1.22
N TYR A 10 1.83 21.24 2.16
CA TYR A 10 0.41 21.28 1.83
C TYR A 10 -0.33 22.31 2.67
N ARG A 11 -1.43 22.82 2.12
CA ARG A 11 -2.37 23.70 2.81
C ARG A 11 -3.78 23.33 2.39
N GLN A 12 -4.69 23.33 3.36
CA GLN A 12 -6.09 23.03 3.10
C GLN A 12 -6.72 24.12 2.23
N ILE A 13 -7.63 23.71 1.36
CA ILE A 13 -8.48 24.61 0.58
C ILE A 13 -9.93 24.21 0.77
N THR A 14 -10.82 25.20 0.70
CA THR A 14 -12.25 24.98 0.46
C THR A 14 -12.52 25.14 -1.02
N VAL A 15 -13.19 24.17 -1.61
CA VAL A 15 -13.65 24.20 -3.00
C VAL A 15 -15.07 24.77 -3.02
N GLY A 16 -15.23 25.96 -3.59
CA GLY A 16 -16.52 26.62 -3.79
C GLY A 16 -17.28 26.09 -5.02
N ALA A 17 -18.36 26.76 -5.39
CA ALA A 17 -19.14 26.39 -6.57
C ALA A 17 -18.33 26.51 -7.87
N LEU A 18 -18.68 25.68 -8.86
CA LEU A 18 -18.22 25.82 -10.24
C LEU A 18 -18.97 26.98 -10.89
N THR A 19 -18.28 28.08 -11.17
CA THR A 19 -18.86 29.26 -11.81
C THR A 19 -17.99 29.67 -13.00
N SER A 20 -18.62 29.90 -14.15
CA SER A 20 -17.94 30.31 -15.39
C SER A 20 -16.78 29.39 -15.82
N GLY A 21 -16.91 28.08 -15.57
CA GLY A 21 -15.92 27.08 -15.97
C GLY A 21 -14.74 26.89 -15.00
N ALA A 22 -14.75 27.51 -13.82
CA ALA A 22 -13.71 27.33 -12.80
C ALA A 22 -14.29 27.17 -11.38
N TYR A 23 -13.60 26.39 -10.55
CA TYR A 23 -13.90 26.30 -9.13
C TYR A 23 -13.24 27.45 -8.37
N THR A 24 -13.97 28.09 -7.46
CA THR A 24 -13.37 29.04 -6.51
C THR A 24 -12.60 28.27 -5.44
N LEU A 25 -11.27 28.43 -5.38
CA LEU A 25 -10.43 27.77 -4.37
C LEU A 25 -9.99 28.77 -3.31
N THR A 26 -10.39 28.55 -2.05
CA THR A 26 -10.03 29.44 -0.93
C THR A 26 -9.11 28.72 0.03
N LEU A 27 -7.91 29.26 0.26
CA LEU A 27 -6.97 28.71 1.24
C LEU A 27 -7.54 28.80 2.66
N THR A 28 -7.43 27.72 3.42
CA THR A 28 -7.83 27.64 4.82
C THR A 28 -6.67 27.13 5.69
N GLY A 29 -6.69 27.48 6.97
CA GLY A 29 -5.68 27.02 7.95
C GLY A 29 -4.24 27.51 7.65
N SER A 30 -3.28 26.92 8.34
CA SER A 30 -1.83 27.13 8.14
C SER A 30 -1.26 26.21 7.05
N THR A 31 -0.10 26.58 6.51
CA THR A 31 0.69 25.68 5.67
C THR A 31 1.41 24.66 6.54
N PHE A 32 1.24 23.37 6.23
CA PHE A 32 2.03 22.29 6.80
C PHE A 32 3.31 22.17 5.97
N GLN A 33 4.37 22.79 6.47
CA GLN A 33 5.67 22.79 5.81
C GLN A 33 6.31 21.39 5.85
N GLN A 34 7.14 21.08 4.86
CA GLN A 34 7.95 19.86 4.79
C GLN A 34 7.14 18.55 4.73
N LYS A 35 5.87 18.64 4.33
CA LYS A 35 4.96 17.51 4.17
C LYS A 35 4.25 17.54 2.83
N ALA A 36 4.21 16.40 2.15
CA ALA A 36 3.46 16.26 0.91
C ALA A 36 1.95 16.16 1.18
N ALA A 37 1.14 16.58 0.21
CA ALA A 37 -0.33 16.58 0.35
C ALA A 37 -0.91 15.18 0.61
N ILE A 38 -0.28 14.11 0.12
CA ILE A 38 -0.68 12.72 0.38
C ILE A 38 -0.70 12.38 1.89
N GLU A 39 0.16 13.02 2.69
CA GLU A 39 0.27 12.77 4.13
C GLU A 39 -0.91 13.38 4.91
N ALA A 40 -1.66 14.29 4.28
CA ALA A 40 -2.90 14.80 4.83
C ALA A 40 -3.97 13.70 4.93
N TRP A 41 -3.90 12.64 4.11
CA TRP A 41 -4.87 11.54 4.15
C TRP A 41 -4.88 10.85 5.52
N LYS A 42 -3.70 10.48 6.03
CA LYS A 42 -3.58 9.89 7.38
C LYS A 42 -3.95 10.87 8.49
N THR A 43 -3.72 12.16 8.28
CA THR A 43 -4.12 13.20 9.23
C THR A 43 -5.65 13.30 9.31
N SER A 44 -6.35 13.17 8.19
CA SER A 44 -7.82 13.17 8.13
C SER A 44 -8.43 11.83 8.54
N ASP A 45 -7.73 10.73 8.29
CA ASP A 45 -8.18 9.38 8.59
C ASP A 45 -7.04 8.56 9.23
N PRO A 46 -7.05 8.43 10.57
CA PRO A 46 -6.00 7.72 11.30
C PRO A 46 -5.84 6.24 10.95
N THR A 47 -6.83 5.63 10.27
CA THR A 47 -6.77 4.21 9.85
C THR A 47 -5.88 3.98 8.63
N VAL A 48 -5.45 5.06 7.95
CA VAL A 48 -4.54 5.00 6.81
C VAL A 48 -3.12 4.64 7.29
N THR A 49 -2.53 3.64 6.65
CA THR A 49 -1.10 3.36 6.78
C THR A 49 -0.33 4.26 5.81
N GLN A 50 0.76 4.85 6.28
CA GLN A 50 1.68 5.67 5.47
C GLN A 50 3.09 5.10 5.62
N SER A 51 3.78 4.89 4.50
CA SER A 51 5.17 4.47 4.46
C SER A 51 5.97 5.27 3.45
N ASN A 52 7.26 5.46 3.75
CA ASN A 52 8.23 5.99 2.81
C ASN A 52 8.98 4.82 2.17
N ALA A 53 9.13 4.87 0.85
CA ALA A 53 9.84 3.88 0.05
C ALA A 53 10.98 4.58 -0.69
N ASP A 54 12.21 4.40 -0.20
CA ASP A 54 13.40 5.07 -0.71
C ASP A 54 14.11 4.21 -1.76
N ALA A 55 14.14 4.67 -3.01
CA ALA A 55 14.91 4.02 -4.06
C ALA A 55 16.41 4.27 -3.82
N GLN A 56 17.17 3.17 -3.72
CA GLN A 56 18.60 3.23 -3.43
C GLN A 56 19.34 4.13 -4.42
N GLY A 57 20.11 5.09 -3.87
CA GLY A 57 20.91 6.03 -4.66
C GLY A 57 20.09 7.06 -5.45
N ASP A 58 18.78 7.13 -5.26
CA ASP A 58 17.86 8.01 -5.98
C ASP A 58 16.94 8.75 -4.99
N GLY A 59 15.62 8.69 -5.16
CA GLY A 59 14.66 9.43 -4.35
C GLY A 59 13.57 8.56 -3.72
N ARG A 60 12.59 9.23 -3.12
CA ARG A 60 11.52 8.71 -2.29
C ARG A 60 10.19 8.66 -3.01
N PHE A 61 9.46 7.58 -2.73
CA PHE A 61 8.01 7.50 -2.87
C PHE A 61 7.36 7.56 -1.48
N ILE A 62 6.17 8.16 -1.41
CA ILE A 62 5.30 8.08 -0.23
C ILE A 62 4.10 7.23 -0.63
N VAL A 63 3.85 6.17 0.12
CA VAL A 63 2.76 5.23 -0.12
C VAL A 63 1.78 5.30 1.03
N CYS A 64 0.52 5.60 0.71
CA CYS A 64 -0.57 5.51 1.65
C CYS A 64 -1.52 4.39 1.23
N SER A 65 -2.01 3.62 2.20
CA SER A 65 -2.94 2.51 1.96
C SER A 65 -4.03 2.45 3.02
N LYS A 66 -5.23 2.06 2.61
CA LYS A 66 -6.35 1.78 3.49
C LYS A 66 -7.10 0.54 3.03
N ALA A 67 -7.51 -0.28 4.00
CA ALA A 67 -8.48 -1.33 3.79
C ALA A 67 -9.79 -0.96 4.50
N ARG A 68 -10.93 -1.18 3.85
CA ARG A 68 -12.25 -0.95 4.43
C ARG A 68 -13.13 -2.19 4.26
N ASP A 69 -13.81 -2.57 5.33
CA ASP A 69 -14.78 -3.67 5.30
C ASP A 69 -15.97 -3.29 4.40
N LEU A 70 -16.37 -4.21 3.52
CA LEU A 70 -17.56 -4.12 2.66
C LEU A 70 -18.74 -4.94 3.23
N GLY A 71 -18.51 -5.69 4.31
CA GLY A 71 -19.41 -6.72 4.81
C GLY A 71 -19.22 -8.06 4.10
N ASN A 72 -19.75 -9.12 4.70
CA ASN A 72 -19.74 -10.49 4.14
C ASN A 72 -18.33 -11.02 3.80
N GLY A 73 -17.31 -10.62 4.56
CA GLY A 73 -15.92 -11.04 4.34
C GLY A 73 -15.24 -10.38 3.13
N GLN A 74 -15.88 -9.39 2.48
CA GLN A 74 -15.27 -8.61 1.42
C GLN A 74 -14.60 -7.36 1.97
N TRP A 75 -13.48 -6.99 1.37
CA TRP A 75 -12.69 -5.82 1.74
C TRP A 75 -12.30 -5.04 0.50
N ARG A 76 -12.40 -3.70 0.56
CA ARG A 76 -11.79 -2.81 -0.43
C ARG A 76 -10.42 -2.40 0.04
N TYR A 77 -9.45 -2.50 -0.85
CA TYR A 77 -8.11 -1.99 -0.68
C TYR A 77 -7.90 -0.77 -1.59
N GLU A 78 -7.42 0.32 -1.03
CA GLU A 78 -7.12 1.58 -1.73
C GLU A 78 -5.69 2.00 -1.45
N TYR A 79 -4.96 2.35 -2.50
CA TYR A 79 -3.57 2.77 -2.45
C TYR A 79 -3.39 4.10 -3.17
N ALA A 80 -2.54 4.95 -2.61
CA ALA A 80 -2.04 6.16 -3.24
C ALA A 80 -0.51 6.10 -3.19
N VAL A 81 0.14 6.20 -4.36
CA VAL A 81 1.60 6.19 -4.47
C VAL A 81 2.02 7.52 -5.05
N HIS A 82 2.71 8.33 -4.24
CA HIS A 82 3.26 9.62 -4.65
C HIS A 82 4.76 9.49 -4.89
N ASN A 83 5.24 9.87 -6.06
CA ASN A 83 6.67 10.04 -6.27
C ASN A 83 7.07 11.45 -5.84
N LEU A 84 7.74 11.56 -4.68
CA LEU A 84 8.16 12.84 -4.14
C LEU A 84 9.33 13.41 -4.94
N ASN A 85 10.38 12.61 -5.16
CA ASN A 85 11.62 13.10 -5.76
C ASN A 85 12.48 12.03 -6.49
N SER A 86 11.97 10.80 -6.71
CA SER A 86 12.71 9.76 -7.45
C SER A 86 12.80 10.10 -8.93
N HIS A 87 14.03 10.33 -9.42
CA HIS A 87 14.29 10.51 -10.85
C HIS A 87 13.99 9.21 -11.62
N ARG A 88 14.21 8.07 -10.97
CA ARG A 88 13.96 6.75 -11.58
C ARG A 88 12.49 6.48 -11.85
N SER A 89 11.55 7.17 -11.18
CA SER A 89 10.10 7.05 -11.40
C SER A 89 9.56 5.62 -11.18
N GLY A 90 8.24 5.46 -11.06
CA GLY A 90 7.61 4.14 -10.96
C GLY A 90 7.09 3.65 -12.32
N ARG A 91 7.20 2.34 -12.61
CA ARG A 91 6.57 1.66 -13.76
C ARG A 91 5.64 0.52 -13.38
N SER A 92 5.66 0.08 -12.12
CA SER A 92 4.72 -0.90 -11.63
C SER A 92 4.46 -0.70 -10.15
N PHE A 93 3.30 -1.18 -9.73
CA PHE A 93 2.93 -1.33 -8.33
C PHE A 93 2.35 -2.73 -8.16
N SER A 94 2.81 -3.49 -7.19
CA SER A 94 2.42 -4.89 -6.98
C SER A 94 2.10 -5.10 -5.51
N VAL A 95 0.90 -5.61 -5.23
CA VAL A 95 0.41 -5.92 -3.89
C VAL A 95 0.27 -7.43 -3.77
N PRO A 96 0.89 -8.06 -2.74
CA PRO A 96 0.77 -9.50 -2.55
C PRO A 96 -0.67 -9.88 -2.18
N VAL A 97 -1.11 -11.05 -2.65
CA VAL A 97 -2.37 -11.69 -2.27
C VAL A 97 -2.14 -13.18 -2.01
N PRO A 98 -2.60 -13.72 -0.88
CA PRO A 98 -2.39 -15.13 -0.53
C PRO A 98 -3.17 -16.04 -1.48
N ALA A 99 -2.74 -17.31 -1.55
CA ALA A 99 -3.45 -18.32 -2.31
C ALA A 99 -4.92 -18.43 -1.86
N GLY A 100 -5.83 -18.65 -2.81
CA GLY A 100 -7.27 -18.72 -2.53
C GLY A 100 -7.98 -17.37 -2.42
N THR A 101 -7.25 -16.24 -2.51
CA THR A 101 -7.87 -14.91 -2.60
C THR A 101 -8.63 -14.74 -3.91
N THR A 102 -9.91 -14.41 -3.81
CA THR A 102 -10.72 -13.93 -4.93
C THR A 102 -10.60 -12.42 -5.01
N VAL A 103 -10.01 -11.93 -6.10
CA VAL A 103 -9.83 -10.49 -6.36
C VAL A 103 -10.85 -10.03 -7.41
N THR A 104 -11.53 -8.92 -7.14
CA THR A 104 -12.49 -8.28 -8.06
C THR A 104 -12.32 -6.76 -8.07
N ASN A 105 -13.02 -6.07 -8.97
CA ASN A 105 -13.07 -4.59 -9.03
C ASN A 105 -11.69 -3.91 -9.04
N VAL A 106 -10.72 -4.52 -9.72
CA VAL A 106 -9.38 -3.98 -9.89
C VAL A 106 -9.47 -2.70 -10.72
N GLY A 107 -8.91 -1.61 -10.22
CA GLY A 107 -8.90 -0.34 -10.94
C GLY A 107 -7.66 0.49 -10.65
N PHE A 108 -7.53 1.54 -11.44
CA PHE A 108 -6.36 2.38 -11.55
C PHE A 108 -6.80 3.79 -11.93
N LYS A 109 -6.11 4.80 -11.40
CA LYS A 109 -6.22 6.18 -11.86
C LYS A 109 -4.86 6.87 -11.77
N ASP A 110 -4.46 7.48 -12.87
CA ASP A 110 -3.30 8.36 -12.95
C ASP A 110 -3.72 9.82 -13.20
N ILE A 111 -2.75 10.63 -13.62
CA ILE A 111 -2.94 12.01 -14.00
C ILE A 111 -3.08 12.14 -15.51
N ASP A 112 -3.91 13.09 -15.93
CA ASP A 112 -3.96 13.53 -17.31
C ASP A 112 -2.85 14.56 -17.55
N TYR A 113 -1.90 14.20 -18.41
CA TYR A 113 -0.87 15.13 -18.87
C TYR A 113 -1.49 16.20 -19.77
N HIS A 114 -1.05 17.45 -19.62
CA HIS A 114 -1.69 18.59 -20.28
C HIS A 114 -0.64 19.59 -20.79
N SER A 115 -1.09 20.70 -21.39
CA SER A 115 -0.22 21.81 -21.80
C SER A 115 0.97 21.42 -22.70
N GLY A 116 0.84 20.35 -23.49
CA GLY A 116 1.88 19.89 -24.42
C GLY A 116 2.92 18.96 -23.80
N ASP A 117 2.66 18.42 -22.61
CA ASP A 117 3.51 17.38 -22.00
C ASP A 117 3.72 16.20 -22.97
N PRO A 118 4.96 15.69 -23.11
CA PRO A 118 5.31 14.68 -24.11
C PRO A 118 4.96 13.26 -23.68
N TYR A 119 4.37 13.08 -22.50
CA TYR A 119 4.20 11.78 -21.87
C TYR A 119 2.95 11.08 -22.38
N ALA A 120 3.05 9.77 -22.57
CA ALA A 120 1.93 8.95 -22.99
C ALA A 120 0.83 8.95 -21.91
N ALA A 121 -0.41 9.12 -22.34
CA ALA A 121 -1.61 9.04 -21.49
C ALA A 121 -2.25 7.63 -21.51
N THR A 122 -1.52 6.61 -21.95
CA THR A 122 -2.02 5.23 -21.93
C THR A 122 -1.99 4.72 -20.49
N ASP A 123 -3.16 4.39 -19.95
CA ASP A 123 -3.33 3.82 -18.63
C ASP A 123 -2.48 2.56 -18.40
N TRP A 124 -2.09 2.35 -17.15
CA TRP A 124 -1.44 1.12 -16.73
C TRP A 124 -2.42 -0.05 -16.79
N THR A 125 -1.89 -1.22 -17.16
CA THR A 125 -2.69 -2.45 -17.22
C THR A 125 -2.55 -3.22 -15.91
N SER A 126 -3.63 -3.85 -15.46
CA SER A 126 -3.63 -4.67 -14.25
C SER A 126 -3.63 -6.17 -14.56
N SER A 127 -3.02 -6.97 -13.69
CA SER A 127 -3.06 -8.42 -13.72
C SER A 127 -3.19 -8.99 -12.30
N VAL A 128 -3.90 -10.11 -12.17
CA VAL A 128 -3.99 -10.89 -10.93
C VAL A 128 -3.37 -12.25 -11.20
N SER A 129 -2.10 -12.40 -10.84
CA SER A 129 -1.33 -13.62 -11.10
C SER A 129 -0.10 -13.71 -10.20
N GLY A 130 0.45 -14.91 -10.03
CA GLY A 130 1.68 -15.12 -9.27
C GLY A 130 1.59 -14.68 -7.80
N GLY A 131 0.40 -14.75 -7.18
CA GLY A 131 0.19 -14.31 -5.79
C GLY A 131 0.22 -12.79 -5.61
N SER A 132 -0.13 -12.02 -6.64
CA SER A 132 -0.19 -10.56 -6.56
C SER A 132 -1.28 -9.95 -7.44
N VAL A 133 -1.72 -8.74 -7.06
CA VAL A 133 -2.37 -7.79 -7.97
C VAL A 133 -1.31 -6.80 -8.41
N THR A 134 -1.01 -6.76 -9.71
CA THR A 134 0.06 -5.92 -10.26
C THR A 134 -0.47 -4.98 -11.33
N TRP A 135 -0.16 -3.70 -11.22
CA TRP A 135 -0.36 -2.70 -12.26
C TRP A 135 0.97 -2.40 -12.94
N THR A 136 0.99 -2.40 -14.27
CA THR A 136 2.19 -2.20 -15.08
C THR A 136 1.97 -1.10 -16.11
N GLY A 137 2.83 -0.09 -16.05
CA GLY A 137 2.94 1.00 -17.02
C GLY A 137 3.85 0.66 -18.20
N GLY A 138 4.29 1.70 -18.91
CA GLY A 138 5.16 1.48 -20.06
C GLY A 138 6.62 1.21 -19.68
N ASP A 139 7.41 0.83 -20.69
CA ASP A 139 8.81 0.43 -20.54
C ASP A 139 9.75 1.54 -21.03
N TYR A 140 10.72 1.93 -20.21
CA TYR A 140 11.70 2.96 -20.54
C TYR A 140 12.55 2.58 -21.76
N ALA A 141 12.84 1.28 -21.95
CA ALA A 141 13.59 0.78 -23.09
C ALA A 141 12.82 0.92 -24.41
N VAL A 142 11.48 0.94 -24.33
CA VAL A 142 10.60 1.17 -25.50
C VAL A 142 10.42 2.67 -25.73
N SER A 143 10.16 3.44 -24.67
CA SER A 143 10.05 4.90 -24.76
C SER A 143 10.28 5.57 -23.41
N ALA A 144 11.19 6.55 -23.37
CA ALA A 144 11.39 7.40 -22.20
C ALA A 144 10.15 8.24 -21.83
N ASN A 145 9.23 8.41 -22.78
CA ASN A 145 7.98 9.16 -22.64
C ASN A 145 6.77 8.27 -22.30
N SER A 146 6.96 6.96 -22.13
CA SER A 146 5.89 6.08 -21.65
C SER A 146 5.30 6.57 -20.31
N ASN A 147 4.06 6.18 -20.05
CA ASN A 147 3.37 6.49 -18.80
C ASN A 147 4.12 5.84 -17.63
N ALA A 148 4.60 6.68 -16.71
CA ALA A 148 5.35 6.32 -15.52
C ALA A 148 4.91 7.23 -14.36
N LEU A 149 5.02 6.76 -13.12
CA LEU A 149 4.80 7.57 -11.93
C LEU A 149 5.98 8.53 -11.73
N ARG A 150 5.88 9.70 -12.36
CA ARG A 150 6.92 10.73 -12.47
C ARG A 150 7.00 11.63 -11.24
N PHE A 151 8.06 12.44 -11.21
CA PHE A 151 8.29 13.44 -10.19
C PHE A 151 7.03 14.25 -9.86
N ALA A 152 6.72 14.37 -8.56
CA ALA A 152 5.62 15.13 -8.00
C ALA A 152 4.21 14.68 -8.44
N THR A 153 4.05 13.51 -9.06
CA THR A 153 2.74 12.94 -9.40
C THR A 153 2.29 11.88 -8.40
N LEU A 154 1.00 11.56 -8.39
CA LEU A 154 0.39 10.57 -7.50
C LEU A 154 -0.57 9.71 -8.29
N TYR A 155 -0.41 8.39 -8.22
CA TYR A 155 -1.32 7.41 -8.85
C TYR A 155 -2.11 6.66 -7.78
N ASN A 156 -3.34 6.29 -8.12
CA ASN A 156 -4.26 5.54 -7.28
C ASN A 156 -4.48 4.14 -7.83
N PHE A 157 -4.54 3.17 -6.93
CA PHE A 157 -4.77 1.76 -7.24
C PHE A 157 -5.80 1.20 -6.26
N TRP A 158 -6.67 0.30 -6.72
CA TRP A 158 -7.63 -0.35 -5.83
C TRP A 158 -8.08 -1.70 -6.35
N PHE A 159 -8.58 -2.52 -5.44
CA PHE A 159 -9.31 -3.75 -5.74
C PHE A 159 -10.15 -4.17 -4.54
N ASP A 160 -11.07 -5.11 -4.76
CA ASP A 160 -11.80 -5.81 -3.71
C ASP A 160 -11.26 -7.23 -3.56
N ALA A 161 -11.19 -7.74 -2.32
CA ALA A 161 -10.79 -9.12 -2.04
C ALA A 161 -11.60 -9.73 -0.89
N ASN A 162 -11.72 -11.06 -0.90
CA ASN A 162 -12.42 -11.86 0.12
C ASN A 162 -11.55 -12.22 1.34
N VAL A 163 -10.47 -11.47 1.56
CA VAL A 163 -9.48 -11.73 2.61
C VAL A 163 -9.25 -10.44 3.37
N ALA A 164 -9.21 -10.54 4.71
CA ALA A 164 -9.01 -9.43 5.62
C ALA A 164 -7.59 -8.82 5.51
N PRO A 165 -7.43 -7.54 5.87
CA PRO A 165 -6.15 -6.87 5.74
C PRO A 165 -5.16 -7.28 6.84
N ALA A 166 -3.89 -7.37 6.48
CA ALA A 166 -2.78 -7.26 7.41
C ALA A 166 -1.68 -6.38 6.82
N SER A 167 -0.64 -6.11 7.61
CA SER A 167 0.54 -5.41 7.12
C SER A 167 1.33 -6.31 6.18
N ALA A 168 1.66 -5.81 4.99
CA ALA A 168 2.49 -6.50 4.01
C ALA A 168 3.38 -5.50 3.26
N ASN A 169 4.31 -6.02 2.45
CA ASN A 169 5.14 -5.19 1.58
C ASN A 169 4.64 -5.23 0.14
N ALA A 170 4.14 -4.09 -0.35
CA ALA A 170 3.97 -3.87 -1.77
C ALA A 170 5.31 -3.56 -2.43
N THR A 171 5.40 -3.81 -3.74
CA THR A 171 6.60 -3.54 -4.54
C THR A 171 6.31 -2.49 -5.59
N ILE A 172 7.13 -1.44 -5.64
CA ILE A 172 7.17 -0.47 -6.73
C ILE A 172 8.31 -0.87 -7.66
N GLY A 173 8.03 -1.13 -8.94
CA GLY A 173 9.07 -1.30 -9.96
C GLY A 173 9.52 0.06 -10.49
N LEU A 174 10.83 0.25 -10.63
CA LEU A 174 11.43 1.51 -11.08
C LEU A 174 11.47 1.59 -12.61
N PHE A 175 11.10 2.74 -13.16
CA PHE A 175 10.95 2.95 -14.60
C PHE A 175 12.30 3.12 -15.30
N ARG A 176 13.13 4.05 -14.83
CA ARG A 176 14.48 4.23 -15.36
C ARG A 176 15.44 3.22 -14.72
N PRO A 177 16.39 2.69 -15.50
CA PRO A 177 17.45 1.86 -14.96
C PRO A 177 18.28 2.64 -13.94
N GLY A 178 18.76 1.94 -12.92
CA GLY A 178 19.76 2.46 -12.00
C GLY A 178 21.17 2.28 -12.54
N THR A 179 22.16 2.53 -11.69
CA THR A 179 23.54 2.14 -11.97
C THR A 179 23.73 0.64 -11.74
N THR A 180 24.87 0.09 -12.18
CA THR A 180 25.15 -1.34 -12.02
C THR A 180 25.13 -1.74 -10.54
N GLY A 181 24.24 -2.67 -10.19
CA GLY A 181 24.06 -3.16 -8.83
C GLY A 181 22.89 -2.51 -8.08
N ASP A 182 22.30 -1.43 -8.60
CA ASP A 182 21.13 -0.83 -7.99
C ASP A 182 19.88 -1.72 -8.19
N PRO A 183 19.03 -1.87 -7.17
CA PRO A 183 17.77 -2.58 -7.32
C PRO A 183 16.86 -1.85 -8.31
N ASN A 184 16.06 -2.62 -9.05
CA ASN A 184 15.01 -2.10 -9.95
C ASN A 184 13.64 -2.04 -9.29
N THR A 185 13.58 -2.25 -7.98
CA THR A 185 12.36 -2.23 -7.18
C THR A 185 12.61 -1.55 -5.84
N VAL A 186 11.55 -1.08 -5.23
CA VAL A 186 11.54 -0.60 -3.83
C VAL A 186 10.30 -1.15 -3.13
N ALA A 187 10.45 -1.55 -1.87
CA ALA A 187 9.36 -2.05 -1.04
C ALA A 187 8.66 -0.91 -0.30
N ALA A 188 7.35 -1.03 -0.11
CA ALA A 188 6.54 -0.12 0.67
C ALA A 188 5.60 -0.90 1.59
N ALA A 189 5.59 -0.56 2.89
CA ALA A 189 4.66 -1.15 3.83
C ALA A 189 3.23 -0.63 3.55
N VAL A 190 2.28 -1.56 3.40
CA VAL A 190 0.88 -1.29 3.08
C VAL A 190 -0.06 -2.24 3.83
N GLN A 191 -1.34 -1.90 3.87
CA GLN A 191 -2.42 -2.85 4.17
C GLN A 191 -2.70 -3.67 2.91
N ALA A 192 -2.58 -5.00 2.97
CA ALA A 192 -2.88 -5.90 1.85
C ALA A 192 -3.71 -7.09 2.34
N PRO A 193 -4.41 -7.81 1.44
CA PRO A 193 -4.99 -9.09 1.81
C PRO A 193 -3.85 -9.99 2.25
N SER A 194 -3.93 -10.41 3.50
CA SER A 194 -3.07 -11.42 4.05
C SER A 194 -3.99 -12.43 4.67
N ALA A 195 -3.63 -13.70 4.61
CA ALA A 195 -4.23 -14.62 5.57
C ALA A 195 -4.00 -13.96 6.93
N PRO A 196 -5.01 -13.90 7.82
CA PRO A 196 -4.69 -13.64 9.22
C PRO A 196 -3.52 -14.56 9.55
N SER A 197 -2.55 -14.08 10.33
CA SER A 197 -1.61 -15.01 10.98
C SER A 197 -2.46 -16.16 11.46
N ASN A 198 -2.09 -17.38 11.08
CA ASN A 198 -2.80 -18.56 11.54
C ASN A 198 -3.12 -18.29 13.02
N PRO A 199 -4.37 -18.35 13.50
CA PRO A 199 -4.66 -17.95 14.88
C PRO A 199 -3.75 -18.68 15.89
N SER A 200 -3.22 -19.82 15.46
CA SER A 200 -2.22 -20.66 16.13
C SER A 200 -0.77 -20.19 16.05
N ASP A 201 -0.40 -19.30 15.12
CA ASP A 201 0.89 -18.60 14.99
C ASP A 201 0.83 -17.35 15.89
N LEU A 202 1.11 -17.59 17.17
CA LEU A 202 1.01 -16.61 18.26
C LEU A 202 2.23 -15.69 18.32
N ASN A 203 3.38 -16.15 17.81
CA ASN A 203 4.61 -15.35 17.78
C ASN A 203 4.76 -14.52 16.48
N HIS A 204 3.91 -14.78 15.48
CA HIS A 204 3.86 -14.14 14.16
C HIS A 204 5.13 -14.35 13.32
N ASP A 205 5.78 -15.50 13.44
CA ASP A 205 6.95 -15.87 12.65
C ASP A 205 6.60 -16.60 11.34
N GLY A 206 5.31 -16.90 11.14
CA GLY A 206 4.76 -17.50 9.93
C GLY A 206 4.75 -19.02 9.91
N ILE A 207 5.17 -19.68 10.99
CA ILE A 207 5.14 -21.14 11.20
C ILE A 207 4.38 -21.40 12.50
N VAL A 208 3.65 -22.52 12.61
CA VAL A 208 3.08 -22.94 13.89
C VAL A 208 3.94 -24.04 14.48
N ASP A 209 4.73 -23.69 15.51
CA ASP A 209 5.67 -24.62 16.11
C ASP A 209 5.70 -24.58 17.66
N GLY A 210 6.78 -25.10 18.23
CA GLY A 210 6.98 -25.14 19.68
C GLY A 210 7.02 -23.76 20.34
N ALA A 211 7.36 -22.70 19.62
CA ALA A 211 7.35 -21.34 20.12
C ALA A 211 5.92 -20.87 20.38
N ASP A 212 4.99 -21.13 19.45
CA ASP A 212 3.57 -20.78 19.63
C ASP A 212 2.91 -21.61 20.72
N LEU A 213 3.22 -22.91 20.77
CA LEU A 213 2.78 -23.77 21.86
C LEU A 213 3.23 -23.22 23.22
N GLY A 214 4.48 -22.74 23.30
CA GLY A 214 5.00 -22.11 24.50
C GLY A 214 4.21 -20.86 24.92
N ILE A 215 3.80 -20.03 23.95
CA ILE A 215 2.96 -18.85 24.21
C ILE A 215 1.56 -19.26 24.67
N LEU A 216 0.92 -20.21 23.99
CA LEU A 216 -0.41 -20.71 24.32
C LEU A 216 -0.44 -21.28 25.75
N LEU A 217 0.53 -22.13 26.10
CA LEU A 217 0.63 -22.70 27.46
C LEU A 217 0.97 -21.64 28.51
N GLY A 218 1.71 -20.58 28.15
CA GLY A 218 1.97 -19.44 29.03
C GLY A 218 0.73 -18.59 29.33
N ALA A 219 -0.27 -18.61 28.44
CA ALA A 219 -1.53 -17.88 28.54
C ALA A 219 -2.69 -18.71 29.14
N TRP A 220 -2.42 -19.93 29.62
CA TRP A 220 -3.46 -20.86 30.06
C TRP A 220 -4.44 -20.28 31.09
N GLY A 221 -5.74 -20.43 30.83
CA GLY A 221 -6.81 -19.88 31.68
C GLY A 221 -6.99 -18.36 31.58
N THR A 222 -6.39 -17.71 30.60
CA THR A 222 -6.56 -16.27 30.32
C THR A 222 -7.12 -16.06 28.91
N PRO A 223 -7.62 -14.87 28.55
CA PRO A 223 -8.02 -14.59 27.18
C PRO A 223 -6.85 -14.37 26.19
N ALA A 224 -5.59 -14.42 26.65
CA ALA A 224 -4.44 -14.01 25.84
C ALA A 224 -3.98 -15.06 24.81
N GLY A 225 -4.36 -16.32 24.97
CA GLY A 225 -4.12 -17.41 24.00
C GLY A 225 -5.42 -18.05 23.52
N ASP A 226 -6.54 -17.34 23.64
CA ASP A 226 -7.86 -17.76 23.14
C ASP A 226 -7.87 -17.61 21.62
N ILE A 227 -7.64 -18.72 20.92
CA ILE A 227 -7.55 -18.76 19.46
C ILE A 227 -8.85 -19.29 18.82
N ASN A 228 -9.76 -19.82 19.64
CA ASN A 228 -11.07 -20.30 19.21
C ASN A 228 -12.21 -19.27 19.46
N GLY A 229 -11.97 -18.26 20.29
CA GLY A 229 -12.86 -17.14 20.58
C GLY A 229 -13.86 -17.36 21.73
N ASP A 230 -13.61 -18.28 22.67
CA ASP A 230 -14.53 -18.62 23.78
C ASP A 230 -14.25 -17.87 25.10
N ALA A 231 -13.33 -16.91 25.06
CA ALA A 231 -12.87 -16.05 26.14
C ALA A 231 -11.94 -16.70 27.18
N THR A 232 -11.41 -17.90 26.94
CA THR A 232 -10.36 -18.51 27.76
C THR A 232 -9.35 -19.27 26.90
N THR A 233 -8.13 -19.51 27.42
CA THR A 233 -7.17 -20.43 26.81
C THR A 233 -7.26 -21.78 27.49
N ASP A 234 -7.67 -22.81 26.74
CA ASP A 234 -7.77 -24.17 27.27
C ASP A 234 -7.43 -25.27 26.25
N GLY A 235 -7.87 -26.50 26.52
CA GLY A 235 -7.62 -27.66 25.67
C GLY A 235 -8.22 -27.55 24.27
N ALA A 236 -9.27 -26.76 24.07
CA ALA A 236 -9.86 -26.51 22.77
C ALA A 236 -8.92 -25.64 21.91
N ASP A 237 -8.31 -24.60 22.47
CA ASP A 237 -7.28 -23.79 21.80
C ASP A 237 -6.05 -24.62 21.45
N LEU A 238 -5.59 -25.46 22.38
CA LEU A 238 -4.49 -26.38 22.09
C LEU A 238 -4.82 -27.32 20.90
N GLY A 239 -6.06 -27.80 20.81
CA GLY A 239 -6.52 -28.63 19.71
C GLY A 239 -6.49 -27.88 18.37
N VAL A 240 -6.87 -26.60 18.36
CA VAL A 240 -6.77 -25.73 17.17
C VAL A 240 -5.30 -25.54 16.77
N LEU A 241 -4.42 -25.24 17.74
CA LEU A 241 -2.99 -25.03 17.47
C LEU A 241 -2.32 -26.28 16.89
N LEU A 242 -2.54 -27.44 17.49
CA LEU A 242 -1.98 -28.71 17.01
C LEU A 242 -2.54 -29.11 15.64
N GLY A 243 -3.80 -28.75 15.34
CA GLY A 243 -4.39 -28.96 14.02
C GLY A 243 -3.74 -28.09 12.93
N ALA A 244 -3.09 -27.00 13.33
CA ALA A 244 -2.41 -26.05 12.47
C ALA A 244 -0.88 -26.22 12.45
N TRP A 245 -0.34 -27.24 13.14
CA TRP A 245 1.10 -27.47 13.29
C TRP A 245 1.81 -27.71 11.96
N GLY A 246 2.90 -26.98 11.71
CA GLY A 246 3.74 -27.13 10.52
C GLY A 246 4.22 -25.82 9.92
#